data_AF-A0A2W2E120-F1
#
_entry.id   AF-A0A2W2E120-F1
#
_cell.length_a   1.000
_cell.length_b   1.000
_cell.length_c   1.000
_cell.angle_alpha   90.00
_cell.angle_beta   90.00
_cell.angle_gamma   90.00
#
_symmetry.space_group_name_H-M   'P 1'
#
loop_
_entity.id
_entity.type
_entity.pdbx_description
1 polymer ?
#
loop_
_entity_poly.entity_id
_entity_poly.type
_entity_poly.pdbx_seq_one_letter_code
_entity_poly.pdbx_strand_id
1 'polypeptide(L)'
;MGDLVQDLVVAGVDWVATHPALVAAGLLTMVCVALLTRIALLLWADRWDRWAGARAVVPAPPAPPPLWPDRPLINPRYVAHVAASSAAFTAALRAGRPAQHGGHR
;
A
#
# COMPACT_ATOMS: atom_id res chain seq x y z
N MET A 1 -39.17 10.75 -28.94
CA MET A 1 -38.07 10.13 -28.16
C MET A 1 -37.51 8.89 -28.87
N GLY A 2 -38.35 8.06 -29.51
CA GLY A 2 -37.89 6.95 -30.37
C GLY A 2 -37.04 7.40 -31.56
N ASP A 3 -37.47 8.41 -32.31
CA ASP A 3 -36.77 8.88 -33.52
C ASP A 3 -35.35 9.40 -33.24
N LEU A 4 -35.17 10.16 -32.15
CA LEU A 4 -33.85 10.67 -31.73
C LEU A 4 -32.87 9.56 -31.34
N VAL A 5 -33.36 8.48 -30.72
CA VAL A 5 -32.53 7.32 -30.38
C VAL A 5 -32.14 6.57 -31.65
N GLN A 6 -33.06 6.46 -32.60
CA GLN A 6 -32.82 5.78 -33.86
C GLN A 6 -31.83 6.54 -34.74
N ASP A 7 -31.94 7.86 -34.84
CA ASP A 7 -30.99 8.73 -35.53
C ASP A 7 -29.59 8.66 -34.91
N LEU A 8 -29.51 8.62 -33.56
CA LEU A 8 -28.24 8.47 -32.84
C LEU A 8 -27.58 7.12 -33.15
N VAL A 9 -28.36 6.04 -33.21
CA VAL A 9 -27.85 4.69 -33.53
C VAL A 9 -27.35 4.65 -34.97
N VAL A 10 -28.10 5.18 -35.93
CA VAL A 10 -27.69 5.21 -37.35
C VAL A 10 -26.42 6.04 -37.53
N ALA A 11 -26.37 7.24 -36.96
CA ALA A 11 -25.18 8.09 -37.00
C ALA A 11 -23.95 7.41 -36.33
N GLY A 12 -24.18 6.65 -35.26
CA GLY A 12 -23.14 5.86 -34.61
C GLY A 12 -22.61 4.73 -35.49
N VAL A 13 -23.49 4.00 -36.18
CA VAL A 13 -23.10 2.92 -37.11
C VAL A 13 -22.33 3.49 -38.31
N ASP A 14 -22.79 4.59 -38.89
CA ASP A 14 -22.11 5.26 -40.01
C ASP A 14 -20.73 5.79 -39.59
N TRP A 15 -20.61 6.30 -38.37
CA TRP A 15 -19.32 6.72 -37.83
C TRP A 15 -18.36 5.55 -37.66
N VAL A 16 -18.85 4.40 -37.17
CA VAL A 16 -18.04 3.18 -37.04
C VAL A 16 -17.59 2.65 -38.41
N ALA A 17 -18.48 2.70 -39.41
CA ALA A 17 -18.17 2.28 -40.77
C ALA A 17 -17.14 3.19 -41.46
N THR A 18 -17.20 4.50 -41.20
CA THR A 18 -16.27 5.49 -41.78
C THR A 18 -14.90 5.53 -41.09
N HIS A 19 -14.83 5.19 -39.80
CA HIS A 19 -13.59 5.27 -39.01
C HIS A 19 -13.27 3.97 -38.24
N PRO A 20 -13.24 2.80 -38.91
CA PRO A 20 -13.12 1.50 -38.23
C PRO A 20 -11.82 1.36 -37.43
N ALA A 21 -10.73 1.96 -37.92
CA ALA A 21 -9.45 1.95 -37.23
C ALA A 21 -9.47 2.73 -35.90
N LEU A 22 -10.15 3.89 -35.85
CA LEU A 22 -10.26 4.69 -34.62
C LEU A 22 -11.14 3.98 -33.59
N VAL A 23 -12.22 3.35 -34.03
CA VAL A 23 -13.09 2.53 -33.17
C VAL A 23 -12.33 1.36 -32.59
N ALA A 24 -11.61 0.61 -33.44
CA ALA A 24 -10.79 -0.52 -33.00
C ALA A 24 -9.70 -0.09 -32.01
N ALA A 25 -9.00 1.02 -32.29
CA ALA A 25 -8.00 1.59 -31.38
C ALA A 25 -8.61 2.02 -30.04
N GLY A 26 -9.80 2.64 -30.07
CA GLY A 26 -10.54 3.02 -28.86
C GLY A 26 -10.96 1.80 -28.03
N LEU A 27 -11.52 0.77 -28.67
CA LEU A 27 -11.88 -0.48 -28.02
C LEU A 27 -10.66 -1.18 -27.40
N LEU A 28 -9.55 -1.27 -28.14
CA LEU A 28 -8.31 -1.86 -27.64
C LEU A 28 -7.79 -1.08 -26.42
N THR A 29 -7.82 0.25 -26.48
CA THR A 29 -7.39 1.11 -25.37
C THR A 29 -8.26 0.88 -24.14
N MET A 30 -9.59 0.83 -24.30
CA MET A 30 -10.52 0.55 -23.21
C MET A 30 -10.29 -0.83 -22.58
N VAL A 31 -10.05 -1.85 -23.41
CA VAL A 31 -9.71 -3.20 -22.94
C VAL A 31 -8.39 -3.21 -22.17
N CYS A 32 -7.35 -2.54 -22.69
CA CYS A 32 -6.07 -2.41 -22.00
C CYS A 32 -6.23 -1.72 -20.64
N VAL A 33 -6.96 -0.61 -20.57
CA VAL A 33 -7.22 0.09 -19.31
C VAL A 33 -7.96 -0.82 -18.34
N ALA A 34 -9.04 -1.49 -18.77
CA ALA A 34 -9.80 -2.39 -17.92
C ALA A 34 -8.95 -3.54 -17.36
N LEU A 35 -8.10 -4.16 -18.19
CA LEU A 35 -7.18 -5.21 -17.77
C LEU A 35 -6.13 -4.70 -16.79
N LEU A 36 -5.52 -3.54 -17.05
CA LEU A 36 -4.54 -2.93 -16.17
C LEU A 36 -5.15 -2.56 -14.81
N THR A 37 -6.35 -1.98 -14.80
CA THR A 37 -7.08 -1.69 -13.56
C THR A 37 -7.38 -2.96 -12.78
N ARG A 38 -7.82 -4.03 -13.45
CA ARG A 38 -8.05 -5.32 -12.80
C ARG A 38 -6.78 -5.90 -12.19
N ILE A 39 -5.65 -5.85 -12.91
CA ILE A 39 -4.35 -6.30 -12.40
C ILE A 39 -3.93 -5.48 -11.18
N ALA A 40 -4.07 -4.16 -11.24
CA ALA A 40 -3.76 -3.27 -10.13
C ALA A 40 -4.60 -3.58 -8.87
N LEU A 41 -5.90 -3.85 -9.04
CA LEU A 41 -6.78 -4.27 -7.94
C LEU A 41 -6.37 -5.61 -7.34
N LEU A 42 -5.99 -6.60 -8.17
CA LEU A 42 -5.51 -7.90 -7.69
C LEU A 42 -4.19 -7.77 -6.93
N LEU A 43 -3.24 -6.97 -7.44
CA LEU A 43 -1.97 -6.69 -6.76
C LEU A 43 -2.18 -5.95 -5.44
N TRP A 44 -3.16 -5.04 -5.40
CA TRP A 44 -3.53 -4.34 -4.17
C TRP A 44 -4.11 -5.31 -3.13
N ALA A 45 -4.98 -6.22 -3.54
CA ALA A 45 -5.55 -7.26 -2.67
C ALA A 45 -4.46 -8.21 -2.13
N ASP A 46 -3.58 -8.71 -3.01
CA ASP A 46 -2.47 -9.59 -2.62
C ASP A 46 -1.49 -8.89 -1.65
N ARG A 47 -1.23 -7.59 -1.86
CA ARG A 47 -0.47 -6.79 -0.89
C ARG A 47 -1.15 -6.80 0.46
N TRP A 48 -2.46 -6.59 0.53
CA TRP A 48 -3.19 -6.58 1.80
C TRP A 48 -3.08 -7.91 2.54
N ASP A 49 -3.21 -9.03 1.84
CA ASP A 49 -3.09 -10.37 2.42
C ASP A 49 -1.69 -10.63 2.98
N ARG A 50 -0.64 -10.22 2.27
CA ARG A 50 0.74 -10.33 2.78
C ARG A 50 0.97 -9.48 4.02
N TRP A 51 0.38 -8.29 4.10
CA TRP A 51 0.46 -7.44 5.29
C TRP A 51 -0.33 -8.02 6.47
N ALA A 52 -1.49 -8.64 6.23
CA ALA A 52 -2.26 -9.34 7.25
C ALA A 52 -1.50 -10.56 7.78
N GLY A 53 -0.91 -11.37 6.89
CA GLY A 53 -0.04 -12.50 7.26
C GLY A 53 1.20 -12.05 8.04
N ALA A 54 1.87 -10.97 7.61
CA ALA A 54 3.02 -10.43 8.32
C ALA A 54 2.67 -9.98 9.76
N ARG A 55 1.49 -9.39 9.98
CA ARG A 55 1.01 -9.04 11.33
C ARG A 55 0.68 -10.26 12.18
N ALA A 56 0.15 -11.33 11.58
CA ALA A 56 -0.14 -12.57 12.29
C ALA A 56 1.14 -13.31 12.72
N VAL A 57 2.24 -13.14 11.99
CA VAL A 57 3.54 -13.77 12.28
C VAL A 57 4.34 -12.99 13.32
N VAL A 58 4.06 -11.70 13.58
CA VAL A 58 4.69 -10.99 14.69
C VAL A 58 4.20 -11.62 15.99
N PRO A 59 5.07 -12.34 16.74
CA PRO A 59 4.64 -12.91 18.01
C PRO A 59 4.26 -11.75 18.93
N ALA A 60 3.12 -11.89 19.62
CA ALA A 60 2.77 -10.96 20.68
C ALA A 60 3.98 -10.81 21.61
N PRO A 61 4.35 -9.57 22.00
CA PRO A 61 5.49 -9.37 22.88
C PRO A 61 5.28 -10.22 24.13
N PRO A 62 6.31 -10.97 24.57
CA PRO A 62 6.17 -11.82 25.74
C PRO A 62 5.67 -10.97 26.91
N ALA A 63 4.73 -11.53 27.67
CA ALA A 63 4.20 -10.85 28.85
C ALA A 63 5.38 -10.38 29.71
N PRO A 64 5.36 -9.12 30.19
CA PRO A 64 6.45 -8.62 31.02
C PRO A 64 6.61 -9.55 32.23
N PRO A 65 7.86 -9.88 32.62
CA PRO A 65 8.08 -10.73 33.78
C PRO A 65 7.43 -10.10 35.02
N PRO A 66 6.87 -10.90 35.94
CA PRO A 66 6.30 -10.39 37.16
C PRO A 66 7.34 -9.54 37.90
N LEU A 67 6.96 -8.30 38.22
CA LEU A 67 7.80 -7.37 38.98
C LEU A 67 7.97 -7.94 40.40
N TRP A 68 9.09 -8.62 40.65
CA TRP A 68 9.48 -8.95 42.01
C TRP A 68 9.96 -7.67 42.73
N PRO A 69 9.44 -7.36 43.93
CA PRO A 69 9.76 -6.13 44.66
C PRO A 69 11.25 -5.98 45.01
N ASP A 70 12.02 -7.06 44.94
CA ASP A 70 13.44 -7.09 45.35
C ASP A 70 14.46 -6.92 44.22
N ARG A 71 14.03 -6.69 42.96
CA ARG A 71 14.98 -6.41 41.87
C ARG A 71 15.30 -4.92 41.81
N PRO A 72 16.59 -4.51 41.71
CA PRO A 72 16.93 -3.12 41.50
C PRO A 72 16.23 -2.64 40.22
N LEU A 73 15.33 -1.65 40.41
CA LEU A 73 14.66 -0.94 39.34
C LEU A 73 15.71 -0.57 38.29
N ILE A 74 15.47 -0.97 37.04
CA ILE A 74 16.27 -0.62 35.88
C ILE A 74 16.67 0.85 36.01
N ASN A 75 17.98 1.14 35.95
CA ASN A 75 18.51 2.48 36.17
C ASN A 75 17.71 3.47 35.32
N PRO A 76 16.97 4.42 35.93
CA PRO A 76 16.06 5.29 35.19
C PRO A 76 16.81 6.16 34.18
N ARG A 77 18.10 6.43 34.41
CA ARG A 77 18.96 7.11 33.43
C ARG A 77 19.22 6.25 32.20
N TYR A 78 19.35 4.95 32.37
CA TYR A 78 19.51 4.01 31.25
C TYR A 78 18.21 3.90 30.45
N VAL A 79 17.05 3.82 31.11
CA VAL A 79 15.74 3.83 30.44
C VAL A 79 15.53 5.13 29.67
N ALA A 80 15.84 6.28 30.28
CA ALA A 80 15.76 7.58 29.63
C ALA A 80 16.70 7.68 28.42
N HIS A 81 17.91 7.13 28.52
CA HIS A 81 18.86 7.08 27.42
C HIS A 81 18.36 6.22 26.25
N VAL A 82 17.81 5.02 26.53
CA VAL A 82 17.23 4.15 25.50
C VAL A 82 16.05 4.83 24.82
N ALA A 83 15.13 5.42 25.59
CA ALA A 83 13.96 6.12 25.05
C ALA A 83 14.36 7.32 24.16
N ALA A 84 15.34 8.12 24.59
CA ALA A 84 15.86 9.23 23.80
C ALA A 84 16.51 8.76 22.49
N SER A 85 17.32 7.70 22.55
CA SER A 85 17.96 7.10 21.38
C SER A 85 16.94 6.52 20.39
N SER A 86 15.90 5.85 20.88
CA SER A 86 14.80 5.36 20.04
C SER A 86 14.02 6.50 19.38
N ALA A 87 13.72 7.57 20.11
CA ALA A 87 13.02 8.73 19.57
C ALA A 87 13.84 9.45 18.49
N ALA A 88 15.15 9.61 18.70
CA ALA A 88 16.06 10.19 17.72
C ALA A 88 16.15 9.33 16.45
N PHE A 89 16.21 8.00 16.60
CA PHE A 89 16.21 7.08 15.48
C PHE A 89 14.91 7.16 14.67
N THR A 90 13.75 7.18 15.32
CA THR A 90 12.46 7.33 14.62
C THR A 90 12.34 8.69 13.93
N ALA A 91 12.86 9.76 14.53
CA ALA A 91 12.89 11.08 13.90
C ALA A 91 13.80 11.11 12.66
N ALA A 92 14.96 10.44 12.69
CA ALA A 92 15.85 10.31 11.54
C ALA A 92 15.21 9.53 10.39
N LEU A 93 14.51 8.43 10.69
CA LEU A 93 13.76 7.65 9.69
C LEU A 93 12.63 8.46 9.05
N ARG A 94 11.86 9.24 9.83
CA ARG A 94 10.83 10.14 9.27
C ARG A 94 11.42 11.22 8.38
N ALA A 95 12.65 11.66 8.68
CA ALA A 95 13.38 12.60 7.85
C ALA A 95 14.06 11.96 6.62
N GLY A 96 13.81 10.66 6.34
CA GLY A 96 14.37 9.96 5.19
C GLY A 96 15.88 9.71 5.28
N ARG A 97 16.48 9.85 6.48
CA ARG A 97 17.91 9.59 6.67
C ARG A 97 18.16 8.09 6.88
N PRO A 98 19.22 7.51 6.29
CA PRO A 98 19.52 6.10 6.42
C PRO A 98 19.82 5.74 7.89
N ALA A 99 19.26 4.62 8.33
CA ALA A 99 19.50 4.06 9.66
C ALA A 99 20.96 3.62 9.79
N GLN A 100 21.80 4.45 10.41
CA GLN A 100 23.12 3.98 10.85
C GLN A 100 22.90 3.03 12.03
N HIS A 101 22.86 1.73 11.74
CA HIS A 101 23.05 0.71 12.77
C HIS A 101 24.46 0.91 13.34
N GLY A 102 24.54 1.46 14.55
CA GLY A 102 25.76 1.44 15.33
C GLY A 102 26.11 0.00 15.65
N GLY A 103 26.85 -0.65 14.76
CA GLY A 103 27.55 -1.90 15.06
C GLY A 103 28.57 -1.61 16.15
N HIS A 104 28.35 -2.19 17.32
CA HIS A 104 29.35 -2.20 18.38
C HIS A 104 30.58 -2.99 17.92
N ARG A 105 31.76 -2.38 18.05
CA ARG A 105 33.04 -3.08 18.16
C ARG A 105 33.15 -3.74 19.53
#